data_AF-A0AAD8B3T7-F1
#
_entry.id   AF-A0AAD8B3T7-F1
#
_cell.length_a   1.000
_cell.length_b   1.000
_cell.length_c   1.000
_cell.angle_alpha   90.00
_cell.angle_beta   90.00
_cell.angle_gamma   90.00
#
_symmetry.space_group_name_H-M   'P 1'
#
loop_
_entity.id
_entity.type
_entity.pdbx_description
1 polymer ?
#
loop_
_entity_poly.entity_id
_entity_poly.type
_entity_poly.pdbx_seq_one_letter_code
_entity_poly.pdbx_strand_id
1 'polypeptide(L)'
;MELQGELYRKSKELILNNLVIIIGHPHGGPKMISVGEHTNKKILKEVRNYQQWCSYEYDNITCNGNSGSPIFILGQPLCGFGYWFGHPHNHSKSFIVNEKEVKGGCSSVGVEHFVETN
;
A
#
# COMPACT_ATOMS: atom_id res chain seq x y z
N MET A 1 11.18 -14.62 11.92
CA MET A 1 11.48 -14.47 10.48
C MET A 1 10.82 -15.60 9.67
N GLU A 2 10.90 -16.86 10.14
CA GLU A 2 10.27 -18.02 9.49
C GLU A 2 8.74 -17.92 9.31
N LEU A 3 8.01 -17.55 10.39
CA LEU A 3 6.55 -17.34 10.34
C LEU A 3 6.11 -16.24 9.35
N GLN A 4 6.90 -15.17 9.20
CA GLN A 4 6.61 -14.10 8.23
C GLN A 4 6.74 -14.58 6.80
N GLY A 5 7.84 -15.30 6.51
CA GLY A 5 8.05 -15.91 5.21
C GLY A 5 6.96 -16.95 4.89
N GLU A 6 6.49 -17.72 5.88
CA GLU A 6 5.41 -18.68 5.69
C GLU A 6 4.05 -18.00 5.41
N LEU A 7 3.66 -17.01 6.21
CA LEU A 7 2.43 -16.23 5.97
C LEU A 7 2.46 -15.53 4.61
N TYR A 8 3.61 -14.99 4.20
CA TYR A 8 3.78 -14.38 2.89
C TYR A 8 3.70 -15.40 1.75
N ARG A 9 4.32 -16.58 1.88
CA ARG A 9 4.18 -17.65 0.88
C ARG A 9 2.73 -18.11 0.76
N LYS A 10 2.02 -18.29 1.88
CA LYS A 10 0.58 -18.62 1.89
C LYS A 10 -0.27 -17.51 1.29
N SER A 11 0.09 -16.23 1.46
CA SER A 11 -0.64 -15.14 0.81
C SER A 11 -0.51 -15.18 -0.72
N LYS A 12 0.57 -15.73 -1.27
CA LYS A 12 0.72 -15.95 -2.73
C LYS A 12 -0.14 -17.08 -3.29
N GLU A 13 -0.62 -17.99 -2.44
CA GLU A 13 -1.61 -19.01 -2.83
C GLU A 13 -3.03 -18.42 -2.93
N LEU A 14 -3.26 -17.24 -2.36
CA LEU A 14 -4.50 -16.51 -2.54
C LEU A 14 -4.52 -15.86 -3.93
N ILE A 15 -5.71 -15.76 -4.53
CA ILE A 15 -5.92 -14.86 -5.66
C ILE A 15 -5.79 -13.44 -5.11
N LEU A 16 -4.57 -12.91 -5.16
CA LEU A 16 -4.28 -11.55 -4.76
C LEU A 16 -4.88 -10.60 -5.79
N ASN A 17 -5.87 -9.83 -5.37
CA ASN A 17 -6.34 -8.69 -6.13
C ASN A 17 -5.58 -7.43 -5.68
N ASN A 18 -5.80 -6.35 -6.41
CA ASN A 18 -5.24 -5.04 -6.17
C ASN A 18 -5.95 -4.28 -5.04
N LEU A 19 -6.66 -4.95 -4.13
CA LEU A 19 -7.45 -4.30 -3.08
C LEU A 19 -6.56 -3.48 -2.13
N VAL A 20 -6.97 -2.22 -1.92
CA VAL A 20 -6.34 -1.25 -1.03
C VAL A 20 -7.37 -0.72 -0.04
N ILE A 21 -7.06 -0.78 1.24
CA ILE A 21 -7.86 -0.24 2.34
C ILE A 21 -7.07 0.86 3.05
N ILE A 22 -7.66 2.04 3.18
CA ILE A 22 -7.06 3.19 3.89
C ILE A 22 -7.95 3.53 5.08
N ILE A 23 -7.36 3.65 6.26
CA ILE A 23 -8.07 3.95 7.51
C ILE A 23 -7.50 5.22 8.11
N GLY A 24 -8.32 6.28 8.22
CA GLY A 24 -7.84 7.61 8.63
C GLY A 24 -8.86 8.42 9.43
N HIS A 25 -8.41 9.56 9.95
CA HIS A 25 -9.27 10.59 10.59
C HIS A 25 -9.15 11.88 9.78
N PRO A 26 -9.83 11.99 8.63
CA PRO A 26 -9.70 13.14 7.74
C PRO A 26 -10.00 14.44 8.48
N HIS A 27 -9.03 15.35 8.51
CA HIS A 27 -9.15 16.65 9.19
C HIS A 27 -9.50 16.53 10.69
N GLY A 28 -9.11 15.44 11.35
CA GLY A 28 -9.43 15.17 12.76
C GLY A 28 -10.89 14.76 13.00
N GLY A 29 -11.65 14.50 11.93
CA GLY A 29 -13.02 14.01 12.01
C GLY A 29 -13.12 12.54 12.44
N PRO A 30 -14.33 11.95 12.32
CA PRO A 30 -14.56 10.55 12.60
C PRO A 30 -13.64 9.62 11.81
N LYS A 31 -13.44 8.40 12.32
CA LYS A 31 -12.68 7.37 11.60
C LYS A 31 -13.40 7.01 10.32
N MET A 32 -12.69 7.11 9.20
CA MET A 32 -13.18 6.76 7.87
C MET A 32 -12.38 5.59 7.31
N ILE A 33 -13.06 4.73 6.57
CA ILE A 33 -12.46 3.63 5.82
C ILE A 33 -12.73 3.88 4.34
N SER A 34 -11.66 3.93 3.55
CA SER A 34 -11.74 4.03 2.09
C SER A 34 -11.27 2.72 1.48
N VAL A 35 -12.08 2.13 0.62
CA VAL A 35 -11.80 0.87 -0.08
C VAL A 35 -11.68 1.18 -1.56
N GLY A 36 -10.63 0.68 -2.18
CA GLY A 36 -10.31 0.92 -3.59
C GLY A 36 -9.28 -0.07 -4.06
N GLU A 37 -8.64 0.25 -5.17
CA GLU A 37 -7.72 -0.61 -5.86
C GLU A 37 -6.43 0.14 -6.21
N HIS A 38 -5.27 -0.54 -6.13
CA HIS A 38 -4.05 0.02 -6.68
C HIS A 38 -4.08 -0.08 -8.20
N THR A 39 -3.77 1.04 -8.85
CA THR A 39 -3.74 1.19 -10.31
C THR A 39 -2.33 1.06 -10.85
N ASN A 40 -1.32 1.32 -10.01
CA ASN A 40 0.08 1.25 -10.40
C ASN A 40 0.96 0.83 -9.21
N LYS A 41 1.96 0.01 -9.48
CA LYS A 41 3.00 -0.38 -8.51
C LYS A 41 4.36 -0.09 -9.13
N LYS A 42 5.18 0.67 -8.43
CA LYS A 42 6.56 0.95 -8.81
C LYS A 42 7.53 0.36 -7.79
N ILE A 43 8.41 -0.52 -8.25
CA ILE A 43 9.57 -0.97 -7.48
C ILE A 43 10.61 0.13 -7.55
N LEU A 44 10.93 0.72 -6.40
CA LEU A 44 11.89 1.82 -6.27
C LEU A 44 13.31 1.29 -6.08
N LYS A 45 13.46 0.20 -5.33
CA LYS A 45 14.76 -0.39 -5.01
C LYS A 45 14.61 -1.82 -4.49
N GLU A 46 15.49 -2.72 -4.92
CA GLU A 46 15.69 -3.99 -4.24
C GLU A 46 16.60 -3.79 -3.03
N VAL A 47 16.16 -4.30 -1.88
CA VAL A 47 16.91 -4.25 -0.63
C VAL A 47 17.20 -5.67 -0.13
N ARG A 48 18.01 -5.78 0.92
CA ARG A 48 18.50 -7.07 1.42
C ARG A 48 17.36 -7.95 1.93
N ASN A 49 17.62 -9.25 2.03
CA ASN A 49 16.70 -10.25 2.60
C ASN A 49 15.37 -10.36 1.84
N TYR A 50 15.45 -10.40 0.51
CA TYR A 50 14.30 -10.58 -0.37
C TYR A 50 13.22 -9.52 -0.14
N GLN A 51 13.64 -8.26 0.01
CA GLN A 51 12.73 -7.15 0.22
C GLN A 51 12.85 -6.15 -0.93
N GLN A 52 11.73 -5.54 -1.30
CA GLN A 52 11.66 -4.48 -2.29
C GLN A 52 11.00 -3.26 -1.67
N TRP A 53 11.58 -2.09 -1.92
CA TRP A 53 10.92 -0.82 -1.67
C TRP A 53 9.97 -0.53 -2.83
N CYS A 54 8.70 -0.34 -2.50
CA CYS A 54 7.62 -0.15 -3.46
C CYS A 54 6.86 1.14 -3.16
N SER A 55 6.32 1.76 -4.18
CA SER A 55 5.29 2.80 -4.07
C SER A 55 4.10 2.44 -4.93
N TYR A 56 2.90 2.79 -4.48
CA TYR A 56 1.64 2.46 -5.14
C TYR A 56 0.87 3.72 -5.48
N GLU A 57 0.15 3.68 -6.59
CA GLU A 57 -0.92 4.62 -6.91
C GLU A 57 -2.24 3.86 -6.81
N TYR A 58 -3.29 4.53 -6.35
CA TYR A 58 -4.58 3.91 -6.10
C TYR A 58 -5.72 4.91 -6.31
N ASP A 59 -6.91 4.36 -6.53
CA ASP A 59 -8.14 5.12 -6.80
C ASP A 59 -8.98 5.41 -5.55
N ASN A 60 -8.51 4.99 -4.36
CA ASN A 60 -9.20 5.25 -3.11
C ASN A 60 -9.60 6.72 -2.98
N ILE A 61 -10.87 6.96 -2.67
CA ILE A 61 -11.38 8.31 -2.41
C ILE A 61 -10.77 8.76 -1.08
N THR A 62 -9.81 9.68 -1.17
CA THR A 62 -9.14 10.30 -0.02
C THR A 62 -9.01 11.82 -0.23
N CYS A 63 -8.46 12.52 0.77
CA CYS A 63 -8.20 13.96 0.73
C CYS A 63 -6.93 14.28 1.52
N ASN A 64 -6.45 15.52 1.45
CA ASN A 64 -5.24 15.94 2.16
C ASN A 64 -5.32 15.69 3.68
N GLY A 65 -6.52 15.72 4.26
CA GLY A 65 -6.76 15.40 5.67
C GLY A 65 -6.47 13.94 6.04
N ASN A 66 -6.36 13.03 5.06
CA ASN A 66 -5.96 11.63 5.24
C ASN A 66 -4.45 11.41 5.02
N SER A 67 -3.65 12.45 4.80
CA SER A 67 -2.20 12.30 4.66
C SER A 67 -1.58 11.64 5.90
N GLY A 68 -0.73 10.64 5.71
CA GLY A 68 -0.13 9.85 6.80
C GLY A 68 -1.00 8.71 7.33
N SER A 69 -2.21 8.51 6.80
CA SER A 69 -3.07 7.37 7.19
C SER A 69 -2.46 6.04 6.72
N PRO A 70 -2.54 4.95 7.50
CA PRO A 70 -2.06 3.64 7.10
C PRO A 70 -2.79 3.11 5.84
N ILE A 71 -2.04 2.39 5.00
CA ILE A 71 -2.54 1.73 3.80
C ILE A 71 -2.34 0.22 3.93
N PHE A 72 -3.42 -0.54 3.80
CA PHE A 72 -3.39 -1.99 3.77
C PHE A 72 -3.63 -2.48 2.36
N ILE A 73 -2.64 -3.16 1.79
CA ILE A 73 -2.72 -3.76 0.45
C ILE A 73 -2.85 -5.27 0.61
N LEU A 74 -3.86 -5.87 0.00
CA LEU A 74 -4.09 -7.30 0.13
C LEU A 74 -2.87 -8.09 -0.38
N GLY A 75 -2.44 -9.09 0.39
CA GLY A 75 -1.28 -9.91 0.06
C GLY A 75 0.07 -9.29 0.38
N GLN A 76 0.12 -7.99 0.70
CA GLN A 76 1.32 -7.36 1.22
C GLN A 76 1.52 -7.80 2.68
N PRO A 77 2.70 -8.36 3.04
CA PRO A 77 3.00 -8.64 4.43
C PRO A 77 3.01 -7.32 5.20
N LEU A 78 2.47 -7.30 6.43
CA LEU A 78 2.59 -6.16 7.32
C LEU A 78 4.07 -5.97 7.69
N CYS A 79 4.78 -5.18 6.90
CA CYS A 79 6.18 -4.91 7.14
C CYS A 79 6.34 -4.26 8.51
N GLY A 80 7.19 -4.88 9.33
CA GLY A 80 7.42 -4.47 10.70
C GLY A 80 6.43 -4.98 11.74
N PHE A 81 5.45 -5.87 11.47
CA PHE A 81 4.48 -6.34 12.49
C PHE A 81 3.85 -5.19 13.31
N GLY A 82 3.57 -4.05 12.69
CA GLY A 82 3.05 -2.86 13.39
C GLY A 82 4.10 -1.82 13.79
N TYR A 83 5.39 -2.03 13.50
CA TYR A 83 6.39 -0.98 13.53
C TYR A 83 6.26 -0.07 12.30
N TRP A 84 5.95 1.20 12.57
CA TRP A 84 5.62 2.27 11.62
C TRP A 84 6.64 2.48 10.48
N PHE A 85 7.90 2.09 10.68
CA PHE A 85 9.03 2.44 9.80
C PHE A 85 9.05 1.75 8.42
N GLY A 86 8.14 0.80 8.14
CA GLY A 86 8.09 0.10 6.85
C GLY A 86 6.71 -0.05 6.22
N HIS A 87 5.67 0.49 6.88
CA HIS A 87 4.31 0.44 6.37
C HIS A 87 4.06 1.60 5.40
N PRO A 88 3.39 1.41 4.25
CA PRO A 88 3.05 2.51 3.37
C PRO A 88 1.96 3.41 4.00
N HIS A 89 2.08 4.72 3.78
CA HIS A 89 1.14 5.73 4.27
C HIS A 89 0.57 6.55 3.13
N ASN A 90 -0.66 7.01 3.29
CA ASN A 90 -1.39 7.74 2.27
C ASN A 90 -0.81 9.13 2.05
N HIS A 91 -0.56 9.46 0.78
CA HIS A 91 -0.40 10.83 0.30
C HIS A 91 -1.48 11.11 -0.74
N SER A 92 -2.06 12.30 -0.68
CA SER A 92 -3.00 12.73 -1.71
C SER A 92 -2.25 13.05 -3.00
N LYS A 93 -2.81 12.58 -4.11
CA LYS A 93 -2.26 12.83 -5.45
C LYS A 93 -3.39 13.09 -6.45
N SER A 94 -3.14 14.00 -7.36
CA SER A 94 -3.99 14.21 -8.53
C SER A 94 -3.36 13.52 -9.74
N PHE A 95 -4.20 12.91 -10.57
CA PHE A 95 -3.81 12.27 -11.82
C PHE A 95 -4.55 12.93 -12.99
N ILE A 96 -3.94 13.00 -14.17
CA ILE A 96 -4.64 13.43 -15.38
C ILE A 96 -5.00 12.16 -16.16
N VAL A 97 -6.30 11.92 -16.36
CA VAL A 97 -6.83 10.81 -17.15
C VAL A 97 -7.75 11.39 -18.22
N ASN A 98 -7.43 11.15 -19.50
CA ASN A 98 -8.20 11.68 -20.64
C ASN A 98 -8.49 13.20 -20.51
N GLU A 99 -7.44 13.98 -20.22
CA GLU A 99 -7.49 15.45 -20.04
C GLU A 99 -8.32 15.93 -18.82
N LYS A 100 -8.81 15.03 -17.98
CA LYS A 100 -9.52 15.35 -16.74
C LYS A 100 -8.65 15.06 -15.52
N GLU A 101 -8.65 15.97 -14.56
CA GLU A 101 -8.03 15.75 -13.26
C GLU A 101 -8.91 14.79 -12.43
N VAL A 102 -8.36 13.64 -12.07
CA VAL A 102 -8.97 12.65 -11.18
C VAL A 102 -8.22 12.68 -9.86
N LYS A 103 -8.95 12.83 -8.77
CA LYS A 103 -8.39 12.71 -7.42
C LYS A 103 -8.18 11.24 -7.09
N GLY A 104 -6.98 10.90 -6.65
CA GLY A 104 -6.68 9.61 -6.06
C GLY A 104 -5.62 9.76 -4.96
N GLY A 105 -4.79 8.74 -4.78
CA GLY A 105 -3.66 8.84 -3.87
C GLY A 105 -2.46 8.04 -4.33
N CYS A 106 -1.34 8.32 -3.69
CA CYS A 106 -0.15 7.51 -3.79
C CYS A 106 0.41 7.20 -2.42
N SER A 107 1.08 6.07 -2.29
CA SER A 107 1.70 5.69 -1.04
C SER A 107 3.04 6.39 -0.83
N SER A 108 3.45 6.48 0.44
CA SER A 108 4.87 6.56 0.79
C SER A 108 5.59 5.27 0.36
N VAL A 109 6.91 5.21 0.52
CA VAL A 109 7.64 3.95 0.34
C VAL A 109 7.11 2.92 1.33
N GLY A 110 6.61 1.80 0.81
CA GLY A 110 6.34 0.58 1.55
C GLY A 110 7.41 -0.46 1.26
N VAL A 111 7.56 -1.44 2.15
CA VAL A 111 8.39 -2.61 1.89
C VAL A 111 7.48 -3.77 1.48
N GLU A 112 7.88 -4.54 0.48
CA GLU A 112 7.34 -5.87 0.21
C GLU A 112 8.44 -6.91 0.40
N HIS A 113 8.06 -8.14 0.75
CA HIS A 113 8.94 -9.28 0.52
C HIS A 113 8.75 -9.75 -0.93
N PHE A 114 9.76 -10.38 -1.53
CA PHE A 114 9.60 -11.15 -2.75
C PHE A 114 10.16 -12.56 -2.50
N VAL A 115 9.74 -13.52 -3.31
CA VAL A 115 10.36 -14.85 -3.32
C VAL A 115 10.85 -15.05 -4.75
N GLU A 116 12.11 -15.45 -4.92
CA GLU A 116 12.57 -15.96 -6.21
C GLU A 116 11.80 -17.26 -6.49
N THR A 117 10.92 -17.22 -7.48
CA THR A 117 10.31 -18.44 -8.02
C THR A 117 11.34 -19.06 -8.96
N ASN A 118 11.91 -20.20 -8.54
CA ASN A 118 12.73 -21.07 -9.39
C ASN A 118 11.96 -21.59 -10.60
#